data_AF-A0A821M0E0-F1
#
_entry.id   AF-A0A821M0E0-F1
#
_cell.length_a   1.000
_cell.length_b   1.000
_cell.length_c   1.000
_cell.angle_alpha   90.00
_cell.angle_beta   90.00
_cell.angle_gamma   90.00
#
_symmetry.space_group_name_H-M   'P 1'
#
loop_
_entity.id
_entity.type
_entity.pdbx_description
1 polymer ?
#
loop_
_entity_poly.entity_id
_entity_poly.type
_entity_poly.pdbx_seq_one_letter_code
_entity_poly.pdbx_strand_id
1 'polypeptide(L)'
;SLATKISTKSDRQIFRPPSNLSIPATVDWRKRGAVTSIIESQGQCASDWAYTAMTALEGQHFLKTGKLVRLSAQNLLDCSGKFGNQGCNGGLVNAAFQYIKANKGVDTEASYPYEAMEGKCRFNRSTVGVYDEPACSTKEWSHTMTIVGYDVFNNGTTKRDYYIVKNSWGETWGLNGYIWMSRNKNNQCGIANWASYPLV
;
A
#
# COMPACT_ATOMS: atom_id res chain seq x y z
N SER A 1 13.15 -38.73 19.38
CA SER A 1 13.86 -38.19 18.19
C SER A 1 13.03 -37.04 17.62
N LEU A 2 13.58 -35.92 17.14
CA LEU A 2 14.57 -35.74 16.06
C LEU A 2 14.07 -36.29 14.70
N ALA A 3 13.39 -35.45 13.90
CA ALA A 3 13.73 -35.19 12.49
C ALA A 3 12.68 -34.30 11.79
N THR A 4 13.01 -33.02 11.65
CA THR A 4 12.92 -32.23 10.40
C THR A 4 11.84 -32.57 9.34
N LYS A 5 10.88 -31.65 9.16
CA LYS A 5 10.34 -31.32 7.82
C LYS A 5 10.54 -29.83 7.52
N ILE A 6 11.61 -29.52 6.77
CA ILE A 6 11.86 -28.19 6.20
C ILE A 6 11.31 -28.20 4.77
N SER A 7 10.20 -27.49 4.52
CA SER A 7 9.60 -27.22 3.20
C SER A 7 8.41 -26.28 3.38
N THR A 8 8.13 -25.25 2.57
CA THR A 8 8.87 -24.55 1.50
C THR A 8 8.35 -23.09 1.39
N LYS A 9 8.84 -22.29 0.42
CA LYS A 9 8.56 -20.86 0.10
C LYS A 9 7.07 -20.37 0.04
N SER A 10 6.07 -21.17 0.38
CA SER A 10 4.66 -20.94 0.01
C SER A 10 3.82 -20.27 1.12
N ASP A 11 3.93 -18.94 1.27
CA ASP A 11 3.07 -18.17 2.21
C ASP A 11 2.48 -16.88 1.59
N ARG A 12 2.29 -16.87 0.26
CA ARG A 12 1.51 -15.85 -0.45
C ARG A 12 0.17 -16.45 -0.87
N GLN A 13 -0.92 -16.01 -0.25
CA GLN A 13 -2.26 -16.34 -0.75
C GLN A 13 -2.51 -15.57 -2.06
N ILE A 14 -2.67 -16.29 -3.17
CA ILE A 14 -2.99 -15.70 -4.47
C ILE A 14 -4.50 -15.51 -4.53
N PHE A 15 -4.97 -14.25 -4.59
CA PHE A 15 -6.38 -13.94 -4.80
C PHE A 15 -6.89 -14.57 -6.10
N ARG A 16 -8.02 -15.26 -6.02
CA ARG A 16 -8.72 -15.87 -7.16
C ARG A 16 -10.13 -15.29 -7.24
N PRO A 17 -10.49 -14.53 -8.30
CA PRO A 17 -11.84 -14.00 -8.45
C PRO A 17 -12.86 -15.13 -8.72
N PRO A 18 -14.13 -14.97 -8.31
CA PRO A 18 -15.20 -15.88 -8.69
C PRO A 18 -15.39 -15.97 -10.21
N SER A 19 -15.71 -17.16 -10.73
CA SER A 19 -15.84 -17.43 -12.17
C SER A 19 -16.92 -16.61 -12.89
N ASN A 20 -17.86 -16.04 -12.14
CA ASN A 20 -18.97 -15.20 -12.62
C ASN A 20 -18.78 -13.71 -12.30
N LEU A 21 -17.61 -13.27 -11.83
CA LEU A 21 -17.35 -11.88 -11.50
C LEU A 21 -17.25 -11.02 -12.77
N SER A 22 -18.29 -10.24 -13.06
CA SER A 22 -18.24 -9.20 -14.09
C SER A 22 -17.36 -8.04 -13.60
N ILE A 23 -16.16 -7.91 -14.18
CA ILE A 23 -15.21 -6.84 -13.87
C ILE A 23 -15.48 -5.66 -14.81
N PRO A 24 -15.77 -4.44 -14.28
CA PRO A 24 -16.02 -3.27 -15.13
C PRO A 24 -14.78 -2.90 -15.94
N ALA A 25 -14.97 -2.35 -17.15
CA ALA A 25 -13.86 -2.02 -18.05
C ALA A 25 -12.90 -0.94 -17.49
N THR A 26 -13.42 -0.07 -16.62
CA THR A 26 -12.71 1.06 -16.00
C THR A 26 -13.08 1.17 -14.51
N VAL A 27 -12.12 1.56 -13.67
CA VAL A 27 -12.27 1.83 -12.23
C VAL A 27 -11.33 2.97 -11.85
N ASP A 28 -11.83 3.95 -11.10
CA ASP A 28 -11.01 5.01 -10.51
C ASP A 28 -11.49 5.24 -9.07
N TRP A 29 -10.70 4.79 -8.09
CA TRP A 29 -11.05 4.88 -6.68
C TRP A 29 -10.97 6.31 -6.13
N ARG A 30 -10.26 7.22 -6.82
CA ARG A 30 -10.21 8.66 -6.48
C ARG A 30 -11.59 9.30 -6.65
N LYS A 31 -12.27 8.97 -7.75
CA LYS A 31 -13.67 9.37 -8.04
C LYS A 31 -14.70 8.78 -7.07
N ARG A 32 -14.28 7.89 -6.17
CA ARG A 32 -15.13 7.21 -5.16
C ARG A 32 -14.77 7.60 -3.72
N GLY A 33 -13.85 8.54 -3.50
CA GLY A 33 -13.42 8.98 -2.17
C GLY A 33 -12.49 8.01 -1.43
N ALA A 34 -12.12 6.89 -2.05
CA ALA A 34 -11.31 5.82 -1.43
C ALA A 34 -9.79 6.05 -1.55
N VAL A 35 -9.36 7.28 -1.90
CA VAL A 35 -7.96 7.65 -2.08
C VAL A 35 -7.74 9.02 -1.46
N THR A 36 -6.78 9.10 -0.55
CA THR A 36 -6.34 10.36 0.07
C THR A 36 -5.77 11.33 -0.97
N SER A 37 -6.23 12.58 -0.93
CA SER A 37 -5.89 13.63 -1.90
C SER A 37 -4.41 14.00 -1.86
N ILE A 38 -3.91 14.39 -0.69
CA ILE A 38 -2.51 14.81 -0.52
C ILE A 38 -1.60 13.66 -0.96
N ILE A 39 -0.72 13.96 -1.91
CA ILE A 39 0.41 13.11 -2.29
C ILE A 39 1.63 13.60 -1.54
N GLU A 40 2.04 12.77 -0.60
CA GLU A 40 3.10 13.07 0.34
C GLU A 40 4.44 13.11 -0.38
N SER A 41 5.34 13.98 0.10
CA SER A 41 6.71 14.05 -0.38
C SER A 41 7.62 13.38 0.63
N GLN A 42 8.15 12.21 0.29
CA GLN A 42 9.09 11.49 1.15
C GLN A 42 10.41 12.24 1.42
N GLY A 43 10.69 13.33 0.70
CA GLY A 43 11.90 14.14 0.89
C GLY A 43 13.17 13.36 0.55
N GLN A 44 14.17 13.40 1.43
CA GLN A 44 15.40 12.59 1.30
C GLN A 44 15.30 11.21 1.97
N CYS A 45 14.12 10.84 2.49
CA CYS A 45 13.88 9.59 3.20
C CYS A 45 13.36 8.50 2.25
N ALA A 46 13.88 7.27 2.33
CA ALA A 46 13.36 6.12 1.57
C ALA A 46 12.14 5.50 2.28
N SER A 47 11.00 6.19 2.23
CA SER A 47 9.74 5.86 2.93
C SER A 47 8.56 5.53 2.00
N ASP A 48 8.82 5.26 0.71
CA ASP A 48 7.82 4.82 -0.28
C ASP A 48 7.04 3.56 0.17
N TRP A 49 7.73 2.65 0.84
CA TRP A 49 7.16 1.46 1.47
C TRP A 49 6.16 1.79 2.59
N ALA A 50 6.41 2.85 3.36
CA ALA A 50 5.51 3.28 4.43
C ALA A 50 4.26 3.93 3.84
N TYR A 51 4.44 4.88 2.91
CA TYR A 51 3.32 5.55 2.25
C TYR A 51 2.44 4.60 1.41
N THR A 52 3.02 3.57 0.78
CA THR A 52 2.24 2.55 0.08
C THR A 52 1.46 1.66 1.05
N ALA A 53 2.06 1.25 2.18
CA ALA A 53 1.35 0.50 3.21
C ALA A 53 0.18 1.30 3.81
N MET A 54 0.38 2.60 4.07
CA MET A 54 -0.69 3.49 4.53
C MET A 54 -1.76 3.67 3.46
N THR A 55 -1.43 4.09 2.23
CA THR A 55 -2.43 4.30 1.14
C THR A 55 -3.29 3.05 0.90
N ALA A 56 -2.69 1.86 0.92
CA ALA A 56 -3.44 0.61 0.76
C ALA A 56 -4.39 0.32 1.94
N LEU A 57 -3.98 0.62 3.18
CA LEU A 57 -4.81 0.45 4.37
C LEU A 57 -5.91 1.52 4.48
N GLU A 58 -5.61 2.78 4.14
CA GLU A 58 -6.58 3.88 4.06
C GLU A 58 -7.74 3.56 3.11
N GLY A 59 -7.41 3.08 1.90
CA GLY A 59 -8.41 2.70 0.89
C GLY A 59 -9.27 1.51 1.31
N GLN A 60 -8.66 0.50 1.93
CA GLN A 60 -9.40 -0.67 2.44
C GLN A 60 -10.28 -0.31 3.65
N HIS A 61 -9.78 0.49 4.59
CA HIS A 61 -10.59 1.04 5.69
C HIS A 61 -11.79 1.83 5.17
N PHE A 62 -11.60 2.67 4.14
CA PHE A 62 -12.71 3.37 3.49
C PHE A 62 -13.73 2.40 2.88
N LEU A 63 -13.29 1.34 2.20
CA LEU A 63 -14.18 0.33 1.61
C LEU A 63 -15.00 -0.44 2.67
N LYS A 64 -14.44 -0.69 3.87
CA LYS A 64 -15.14 -1.37 4.98
C LYS A 64 -16.04 -0.44 5.80
N THR A 65 -15.72 0.85 5.93
CA THR A 65 -16.36 1.77 6.90
C THR A 65 -17.07 2.97 6.29
N GLY A 66 -16.84 3.28 5.01
CA GLY A 66 -17.25 4.53 4.36
C GLY A 66 -16.47 5.77 4.83
N LYS A 67 -15.46 5.63 5.69
CA LYS A 67 -14.70 6.74 6.28
C LYS A 67 -13.25 6.74 5.81
N LEU A 68 -12.79 7.87 5.26
CA LEU A 68 -11.40 8.07 4.91
C LEU A 68 -10.67 8.67 6.11
N VAL A 69 -9.61 8.01 6.57
CA VAL A 69 -8.78 8.44 7.71
C VAL A 69 -7.34 8.45 7.20
N ARG A 70 -6.57 9.52 7.46
CA ARG A 70 -5.13 9.54 7.13
C ARG A 70 -4.34 8.76 8.18
N LEU A 71 -3.47 7.85 7.74
CA LEU A 71 -2.68 7.00 8.63
C LEU A 71 -1.19 7.37 8.59
N SER A 72 -0.53 7.31 9.75
CA SER A 72 0.82 7.85 9.93
C SER A 72 1.89 6.99 9.28
N ALA A 73 2.56 7.54 8.26
CA ALA A 73 3.77 6.93 7.71
C ALA A 73 4.92 6.98 8.73
N GLN A 74 5.00 8.03 9.56
CA GLN A 74 6.05 8.20 10.57
C GLN A 74 5.99 7.13 11.66
N ASN A 75 4.79 6.72 12.06
CA ASN A 75 4.60 5.60 12.97
C ASN A 75 5.24 4.32 12.41
N LEU A 76 5.16 4.07 11.10
CA LEU A 76 5.84 2.94 10.49
C LEU A 76 7.36 3.09 10.54
N LEU A 77 7.91 4.25 10.17
CA LEU A 77 9.35 4.53 10.19
C LEU A 77 9.96 4.19 11.55
N ASP A 78 9.38 4.75 12.62
CA ASP A 78 9.98 4.75 13.95
C ASP A 78 9.73 3.44 14.73
N CYS A 79 8.66 2.71 14.43
CA CYS A 79 8.20 1.57 15.24
C CYS A 79 8.31 0.20 14.56
N SER A 80 8.35 0.13 13.23
CA SER A 80 8.32 -1.16 12.52
C SER A 80 9.70 -1.84 12.35
N GLY A 81 10.78 -1.26 12.87
CA GLY A 81 12.14 -1.81 12.72
C GLY A 81 12.32 -3.26 13.20
N LYS A 82 11.56 -3.68 14.23
CA LYS A 82 11.54 -5.08 14.70
C LYS A 82 11.00 -6.10 13.69
N PHE A 83 10.39 -5.63 12.60
CA PHE A 83 9.85 -6.42 11.50
C PHE A 83 10.73 -6.37 10.23
N GLY A 84 11.91 -5.73 10.31
CA GLY A 84 12.92 -5.71 9.24
C GLY A 84 12.98 -4.42 8.40
N ASN A 85 12.11 -3.44 8.70
CA ASN A 85 12.20 -2.09 8.13
C ASN A 85 13.34 -1.29 8.77
N GLN A 86 13.82 -0.25 8.09
CA GLN A 86 15.06 0.47 8.43
C GLN A 86 14.85 1.99 8.34
N GLY A 87 13.68 2.46 8.77
CA GLY A 87 13.27 3.87 8.72
C GLY A 87 13.47 4.50 7.35
N CYS A 88 14.36 5.49 7.28
CA CYS A 88 14.69 6.20 6.05
C CYS A 88 15.72 5.52 5.14
N ASN A 89 16.28 4.38 5.55
CA ASN A 89 17.16 3.55 4.73
C ASN A 89 16.38 2.57 3.84
N GLY A 90 15.06 2.48 4.02
CA GLY A 90 14.16 1.61 3.26
C GLY A 90 13.36 0.65 4.15
N GLY A 91 12.48 -0.11 3.52
CA GLY A 91 11.57 -1.02 4.19
C GLY A 91 10.62 -1.69 3.20
N LEU A 92 9.65 -2.42 3.73
CA LEU A 92 8.83 -3.36 2.95
C LEU A 92 7.37 -3.27 3.41
N VAL A 93 6.46 -3.04 2.45
CA VAL A 93 5.00 -2.96 2.68
C VAL A 93 4.47 -4.16 3.46
N ASN A 94 4.94 -5.37 3.16
CA ASN A 94 4.56 -6.58 3.88
C ASN A 94 5.05 -6.61 5.35
N ALA A 95 6.23 -6.05 5.65
CA ALA A 95 6.72 -5.91 7.03
C ALA A 95 5.99 -4.79 7.79
N ALA A 96 5.58 -3.73 7.10
CA ALA A 96 4.65 -2.75 7.65
C ALA A 96 3.30 -3.39 8.01
N PHE A 97 2.72 -4.25 7.16
CA PHE A 97 1.50 -5.00 7.49
C PHE A 97 1.70 -5.99 8.66
N GLN A 98 2.87 -6.65 8.79
CA GLN A 98 3.20 -7.43 9.99
C GLN A 98 3.16 -6.56 11.25
N TYR A 99 3.84 -5.41 11.21
CA TYR A 99 3.89 -4.46 12.30
C TYR A 99 2.47 -4.03 12.71
N ILE A 100 1.66 -3.52 11.77
CA ILE A 100 0.30 -3.03 12.04
C ILE A 100 -0.56 -4.13 12.67
N LYS A 101 -0.51 -5.37 12.14
CA LYS A 101 -1.27 -6.50 12.69
C LYS A 101 -0.82 -6.87 14.11
N ALA A 102 0.49 -6.94 14.37
CA ALA A 102 1.06 -7.29 15.67
C ALA A 102 0.89 -6.16 16.73
N ASN A 103 0.96 -4.91 16.27
CA ASN A 103 0.79 -3.69 17.07
C ASN A 103 -0.69 -3.41 17.41
N LYS A 104 -1.61 -4.05 16.65
CA LYS A 104 -3.07 -3.87 16.68
C LYS A 104 -3.52 -2.47 16.24
N GLY A 105 -3.04 -2.07 15.07
CA GLY A 105 -3.36 -0.80 14.43
C GLY A 105 -2.14 0.10 14.23
N VAL A 106 -2.40 1.32 13.78
CA VAL A 106 -1.42 2.38 13.48
C VAL A 106 -2.03 3.73 13.87
N ASP A 107 -1.22 4.69 14.29
CA ASP A 107 -1.67 6.04 14.61
C ASP A 107 -2.12 6.82 13.37
N THR A 108 -2.99 7.81 13.55
CA THR A 108 -3.37 8.73 12.46
C THR A 108 -2.25 9.73 12.16
N GLU A 109 -2.19 10.24 10.93
CA GLU A 109 -1.23 11.29 10.55
C GLU A 109 -1.39 12.56 11.40
N ALA A 110 -2.62 12.88 11.82
CA ALA A 110 -2.89 14.04 12.69
C ALA A 110 -2.40 13.85 14.14
N SER A 111 -2.26 12.61 14.60
CA SER A 111 -1.71 12.28 15.93
C SER A 111 -0.21 12.00 15.93
N TYR A 112 0.36 11.63 14.78
CA TYR A 112 1.77 11.28 14.62
C TYR A 112 2.25 11.79 13.24
N PRO A 113 2.55 13.10 13.11
CA PRO A 113 2.88 13.71 11.82
C PRO A 113 4.21 13.22 11.24
N TYR A 114 4.37 13.37 9.93
CA TYR A 114 5.60 13.05 9.22
C TYR A 114 6.73 14.07 9.44
N GLU A 115 7.91 13.54 9.77
CA GLU A 115 9.13 14.28 10.12
C GLU A 115 10.29 14.02 9.13
N ALA A 116 10.12 13.11 8.17
CA ALA A 116 11.10 12.73 7.14
C ALA A 116 12.47 12.23 7.65
N MET A 117 12.54 11.75 8.89
CA MET A 117 13.71 11.16 9.53
C MET A 117 13.29 9.96 10.40
N GLU A 118 14.20 9.04 10.71
CA GLU A 118 13.91 7.93 11.63
C GLU A 118 14.02 8.40 13.08
N GLY A 119 12.90 8.40 13.80
CA GLY A 119 12.80 8.79 15.20
C GLY A 119 12.69 7.60 16.15
N LYS A 120 12.66 7.88 17.46
CA LYS A 120 12.26 6.88 18.46
C LYS A 120 10.75 6.64 18.34
N CYS A 121 10.31 5.38 18.34
CA CYS A 121 8.89 5.03 18.33
C CYS A 121 8.08 5.78 19.40
N ARG A 122 7.11 6.60 18.95
CA ARG A 122 6.16 7.37 19.80
C ARG A 122 4.75 6.78 19.82
N PHE A 123 4.57 5.57 19.26
CA PHE A 123 3.25 4.93 19.09
C PHE A 123 2.42 4.92 20.37
N ASN A 124 1.17 5.37 20.28
CA ASN A 124 0.27 5.44 21.43
C ASN A 124 -1.07 4.75 21.16
N ARG A 125 -1.43 3.78 22.01
CA ARG A 125 -2.70 3.04 21.91
C ARG A 125 -3.96 3.91 22.02
N SER A 126 -3.87 5.14 22.53
CA SER A 126 -5.02 6.06 22.59
C SER A 126 -5.26 6.88 21.31
N THR A 127 -4.43 6.73 20.26
CA THR A 127 -4.50 7.52 19.01
C THR A 127 -4.63 6.65 17.74
N VAL A 128 -4.89 5.36 17.93
CA VAL A 128 -4.99 4.33 16.88
C VAL A 128 -6.20 4.53 15.95
N GLY A 129 -5.96 4.48 14.64
CA GLY A 129 -6.99 4.28 13.62
C GLY A 129 -7.50 2.83 13.59
N VAL A 130 -8.83 2.64 13.49
CA VAL A 130 -9.49 1.34 13.69
C VAL A 130 -9.13 0.30 12.63
N TYR A 131 -8.79 -0.92 13.06
CA TYR A 131 -8.56 -2.10 12.23
C TYR A 131 -8.79 -3.38 13.05
N ASP A 132 -9.46 -4.39 12.49
CA ASP A 132 -9.55 -5.74 13.08
C ASP A 132 -9.83 -6.81 12.00
N GLU A 133 -8.88 -7.75 11.83
CA GLU A 133 -8.97 -8.91 10.94
C GLU A 133 -8.02 -10.04 11.43
N PRO A 134 -8.55 -11.23 11.82
CA PRO A 134 -7.74 -12.32 12.37
C PRO A 134 -6.66 -12.91 11.44
N ALA A 135 -6.86 -12.96 10.12
CA ALA A 135 -6.19 -13.92 9.22
C ALA A 135 -5.45 -13.30 8.00
N CYS A 136 -4.25 -12.75 8.23
CA CYS A 136 -3.32 -12.36 7.14
C CYS A 136 -1.82 -12.70 7.43
N SER A 137 -1.02 -12.89 6.37
CA SER A 137 0.44 -13.15 6.32
C SER A 137 1.12 -12.40 5.14
N THR A 138 2.46 -12.44 5.03
CA THR A 138 3.26 -11.25 4.66
C THR A 138 4.69 -11.55 4.17
N LYS A 139 5.02 -11.44 2.85
CA LYS A 139 6.41 -11.62 2.32
C LYS A 139 6.78 -10.87 1.03
N GLU A 140 7.36 -9.66 1.20
CA GLU A 140 8.26 -8.86 0.28
C GLU A 140 7.78 -8.60 -1.19
N TRP A 141 8.39 -7.84 -2.13
CA TRP A 141 9.53 -6.89 -2.33
C TRP A 141 9.05 -5.88 -3.42
N SER A 142 9.58 -4.66 -3.70
CA SER A 142 10.60 -3.81 -3.08
C SER A 142 10.17 -2.32 -3.18
N HIS A 143 10.48 -1.59 -4.26
CA HIS A 143 9.91 -0.25 -4.52
C HIS A 143 8.42 -0.38 -4.80
N THR A 144 7.58 0.39 -4.10
CA THR A 144 6.14 0.19 -4.14
C THR A 144 5.37 1.46 -4.50
N MET A 145 4.31 1.28 -5.29
CA MET A 145 3.40 2.34 -5.76
C MET A 145 1.97 1.79 -5.70
N THR A 146 0.97 2.64 -5.43
CA THR A 146 -0.41 2.16 -5.26
C THR A 146 -1.21 2.22 -6.56
N ILE A 147 -1.68 1.08 -7.06
CA ILE A 147 -2.67 1.05 -8.16
C ILE A 147 -4.02 1.49 -7.60
N VAL A 148 -4.45 2.72 -7.92
CA VAL A 148 -5.73 3.30 -7.48
C VAL A 148 -6.84 3.17 -8.52
N GLY A 149 -6.57 2.52 -9.65
CA GLY A 149 -7.54 2.31 -10.70
C GLY A 149 -6.93 1.76 -11.99
N TYR A 150 -7.78 1.63 -13.00
CA TYR A 150 -7.41 1.31 -14.36
C TYR A 150 -8.47 1.85 -15.32
N ASP A 151 -8.05 2.21 -16.53
CA ASP A 151 -8.93 2.82 -17.52
C ASP A 151 -8.51 2.37 -18.94
N VAL A 152 -9.16 2.93 -19.96
CA VAL A 152 -8.94 2.63 -21.38
C VAL A 152 -8.91 3.95 -22.15
N PHE A 153 -7.74 4.33 -22.66
CA PHE A 153 -7.65 5.41 -23.64
C PHE A 153 -8.18 4.89 -24.98
N ASN A 154 -9.11 5.63 -25.60
CA ASN A 154 -9.61 5.37 -26.94
C ASN A 154 -9.90 6.71 -27.64
N ASN A 155 -9.29 6.93 -28.80
CA ASN A 155 -9.52 8.10 -29.66
C ASN A 155 -10.08 7.72 -31.05
N GLY A 156 -10.69 6.55 -31.19
CA GLY A 156 -11.25 6.04 -32.44
C GLY A 156 -10.25 5.30 -33.35
N THR A 157 -8.96 5.62 -33.28
CA THR A 157 -7.89 4.94 -34.05
C THR A 157 -6.91 4.16 -33.18
N THR A 158 -6.75 4.54 -31.91
CA THR A 158 -5.80 3.96 -30.96
C THR A 158 -6.50 3.63 -29.65
N LYS A 159 -6.54 2.33 -29.29
CA LYS A 159 -6.97 1.85 -27.98
C LYS A 159 -5.74 1.46 -27.13
N ARG A 160 -5.68 1.91 -25.88
CA ARG A 160 -4.62 1.55 -24.91
C ARG A 160 -5.20 1.39 -23.50
N ASP A 161 -5.02 0.21 -22.91
CA ASP A 161 -5.40 -0.04 -21.53
C ASP A 161 -4.29 0.47 -20.60
N TYR A 162 -4.64 1.10 -19.47
CA TYR A 162 -3.66 1.56 -18.48
C TYR A 162 -4.13 1.39 -17.03
N TYR A 163 -3.16 1.34 -16.12
CA TYR A 163 -3.34 1.44 -14.67
C TYR A 163 -3.14 2.89 -14.24
N ILE A 164 -3.95 3.35 -13.28
CA ILE A 164 -3.80 4.64 -12.60
C ILE A 164 -3.00 4.38 -11.33
N VAL A 165 -1.79 4.93 -11.21
CA VAL A 165 -0.86 4.62 -10.13
C VAL A 165 -0.52 5.88 -9.33
N LYS A 166 -0.74 5.87 -8.01
CA LYS A 166 -0.34 6.93 -7.06
C LYS A 166 1.12 6.71 -6.65
N ASN A 167 1.94 7.76 -6.71
CA ASN A 167 3.33 7.76 -6.26
C ASN A 167 3.48 8.46 -4.89
N SER A 168 4.70 8.51 -4.32
CA SER A 168 5.05 9.13 -3.01
C SER A 168 6.08 10.26 -3.13
N TRP A 169 6.14 10.94 -4.28
CA TRP A 169 7.13 11.98 -4.61
C TRP A 169 6.53 13.39 -4.70
N GLY A 170 5.47 13.66 -3.93
CA GLY A 170 4.74 14.94 -3.96
C GLY A 170 3.82 15.12 -5.17
N GLU A 171 2.92 16.10 -5.07
CA GLU A 171 1.98 16.44 -6.15
C GLU A 171 2.66 17.10 -7.36
N THR A 172 3.85 17.69 -7.20
CA THR A 172 4.60 18.35 -8.27
C THR A 172 5.27 17.39 -9.25
N TRP A 173 5.29 16.08 -8.97
CA TRP A 173 5.84 15.06 -9.85
C TRP A 173 4.78 14.43 -10.75
N GLY A 174 5.10 14.17 -12.03
CA GLY A 174 4.23 13.41 -12.93
C GLY A 174 2.89 14.12 -13.24
N LEU A 175 1.79 13.36 -13.21
CA LEU A 175 0.43 13.88 -13.43
C LEU A 175 -0.25 14.15 -12.08
N ASN A 176 0.09 15.27 -11.45
CA ASN A 176 -0.32 15.62 -10.08
C ASN A 176 -0.03 14.46 -9.11
N GLY A 177 1.22 14.00 -9.05
CA GLY A 177 1.70 12.85 -8.25
C GLY A 177 1.27 11.46 -8.75
N TYR A 178 0.52 11.35 -9.85
CA TYR A 178 0.17 10.07 -10.49
C TYR A 178 1.02 9.76 -11.71
N ILE A 179 1.10 8.47 -12.07
CA ILE A 179 1.58 8.00 -13.38
C ILE A 179 0.59 6.99 -13.98
N TRP A 180 0.49 6.95 -15.30
CA TRP A 180 -0.33 5.98 -16.04
C TRP A 180 0.56 4.89 -16.64
N MET A 181 0.46 3.66 -16.13
CA MET A 181 1.32 2.54 -16.56
C MET A 181 0.55 1.59 -17.50
N SER A 182 1.21 1.07 -18.55
CA SER A 182 0.54 0.22 -19.55
C SER A 182 -0.02 -1.06 -18.94
N ARG A 183 -1.33 -1.29 -19.10
CA ARG A 183 -2.03 -2.52 -18.71
C ARG A 183 -2.09 -3.48 -19.90
N ASN A 184 -2.29 -4.78 -19.63
CA ASN A 184 -2.43 -5.84 -20.64
C ASN A 184 -1.26 -5.96 -21.65
N LYS A 185 -0.09 -5.40 -21.32
CA LYS A 185 1.10 -5.37 -22.16
C LYS A 185 2.23 -6.18 -21.49
N ASN A 186 2.15 -7.51 -21.56
CA ASN A 186 3.16 -8.47 -21.11
C ASN A 186 3.78 -8.17 -19.73
N ASN A 187 2.96 -7.79 -18.74
CA ASN A 187 3.40 -7.42 -17.39
C ASN A 187 4.50 -6.33 -17.39
N GLN A 188 4.29 -5.26 -18.17
CA GLN A 188 5.17 -4.10 -18.30
C GLN A 188 5.71 -3.64 -16.93
N CYS A 189 7.05 -3.57 -16.82
CA CYS A 189 7.78 -3.19 -15.61
C CYS A 189 7.52 -4.08 -14.36
N GLY A 190 6.97 -5.30 -14.52
CA GLY A 190 6.74 -6.23 -13.42
C GLY A 190 5.61 -5.84 -12.47
N ILE A 191 4.71 -4.94 -12.89
CA ILE A 191 3.66 -4.33 -12.06
C ILE A 191 2.73 -5.34 -11.35
N ALA A 192 2.59 -6.57 -11.86
CA ALA A 192 1.81 -7.64 -11.24
C ALA A 192 2.64 -8.65 -10.40
N ASN A 193 3.97 -8.52 -10.31
CA ASN A 193 4.83 -9.52 -9.64
C ASN A 193 4.68 -9.55 -8.10
N TRP A 194 4.40 -8.40 -7.50
CA TRP A 194 4.39 -8.19 -6.04
C TRP A 194 3.18 -7.37 -5.55
N ALA A 195 2.11 -7.32 -6.34
CA ALA A 195 0.85 -6.69 -5.95
C ALA A 195 0.29 -7.35 -4.68
N SER A 196 -0.02 -6.53 -3.68
CA SER A 196 -0.57 -6.95 -2.39
C SER A 196 -1.49 -5.86 -1.82
N TYR A 197 -2.40 -6.26 -0.94
CA TYR A 197 -3.33 -5.37 -0.24
C TYR A 197 -3.63 -5.96 1.14
N PRO A 198 -3.90 -5.14 2.17
CA PRO A 198 -4.34 -5.64 3.45
C PRO A 198 -5.81 -6.10 3.35
N LEU A 199 -6.13 -7.24 3.96
CA LEU A 199 -7.50 -7.55 4.39
C LEU A 199 -7.81 -6.66 5.62
N VAL A 200 -9.06 -6.23 5.79
CA VAL A 200 -9.47 -5.20 6.79
C VAL A 200 -10.68 -5.57 7.60
#